data_AF-A0A812WX61-F1
#
_entry.id   AF-A0A812WX61-F1
#
_cell.length_a   1.000
_cell.length_b   1.000
_cell.length_c   1.000
_cell.angle_alpha   90.00
_cell.angle_beta   90.00
_cell.angle_gamma   90.00
#
_symmetry.space_group_name_H-M   'P 1'
#
loop_
_entity.id
_entity.type
_entity.pdbx_description
1 polymer ?
#
loop_
_entity_poly.entity_id
_entity_poly.type
_entity_poly.pdbx_seq_one_letter_code
_entity_poly.pdbx_strand_id
1 'polypeptide(L)'
;MAVMVAMAESNLRADRISQELGTGGVGYGVTLPFEAGGFPLLLHDPRFHVQACNLMELLSPEDLECVKLSLDMVDVIMADAQVTSAAECNLMYAGILSRGIVVADLFFYWSEAKRRAKNSKNAKQGDESELAGAAGVGAACATLGIWALTFQEIRLGLGMLKKGGTFFFRFGWRGRGDQEEYWYREAIMRLLGLVIAFFDEVFPFKSEIYHQADPCFYVVAAGFQRSGYESAALDTRSVHTRFLQGCIETLAEFSTPASQQRIDELLDTVSRVRAIGLSSRSTVEAGGRESPEAQLIIRPVPYHLTMQRLRERMECYGKIAYIRRRSHAVGVGADALIQFVQPAHAKMALEVGTSCKLGFISDFWITSWSPTHDRLSMKCRSWVRLWRGHATAGTHDL
;
A
#
# COMPACT_ATOMS: atom_id res chain seq x y z
N MET A 1 -29.35 8.83 -4.72
CA MET A 1 -28.92 7.91 -5.78
C MET A 1 -27.50 8.19 -6.26
N ALA A 2 -27.13 9.39 -6.74
CA ALA A 2 -25.78 9.65 -7.28
C ALA A 2 -24.61 9.21 -6.37
N VAL A 3 -24.70 9.42 -5.05
CA VAL A 3 -23.68 8.99 -4.08
C VAL A 3 -23.57 7.46 -3.92
N MET A 4 -24.63 6.70 -4.20
CA MET A 4 -24.59 5.23 -4.17
C MET A 4 -23.97 4.60 -5.42
N VAL A 5 -24.02 5.28 -6.57
CA VAL A 5 -23.36 4.78 -7.80
C VAL A 5 -21.85 4.78 -7.61
N ALA A 6 -21.29 5.87 -7.07
CA ALA A 6 -19.87 5.99 -6.74
C ALA A 6 -19.38 5.01 -5.65
N MET A 7 -20.28 4.38 -4.88
CA MET A 7 -19.95 3.37 -3.86
C MET A 7 -20.12 1.92 -4.37
N ALA A 8 -20.70 1.71 -5.54
CA ALA A 8 -20.79 0.38 -6.15
C ALA A 8 -19.47 -0.03 -6.85
N GLU A 9 -18.66 0.95 -7.24
CA GLU A 9 -17.43 0.77 -8.04
C GLU A 9 -16.15 0.54 -7.19
N SER A 10 -16.22 0.58 -5.87
CA SER A 10 -15.03 0.56 -4.98
C SER A 10 -14.45 -0.83 -4.64
N ASN A 11 -15.15 -1.91 -5.03
CA ASN A 11 -14.66 -3.30 -4.89
C ASN A 11 -13.66 -3.71 -6.00
N LEU A 12 -13.43 -2.85 -7.00
CA LEU A 12 -12.57 -3.11 -8.16
C LEU A 12 -11.10 -2.79 -7.85
N ARG A 13 -10.30 -3.78 -7.40
CA ARG A 13 -8.88 -3.56 -7.01
C ARG A 13 -7.88 -4.48 -7.69
N ALA A 14 -7.84 -5.74 -7.30
CA ALA A 14 -7.15 -6.76 -8.11
C ALA A 14 -7.84 -6.81 -9.48
N ASP A 15 -9.18 -6.93 -9.48
CA ASP A 15 -10.00 -6.89 -10.70
C ASP A 15 -9.72 -5.70 -11.60
N ARG A 16 -9.50 -4.48 -11.08
CA ARG A 16 -9.24 -3.33 -11.97
C ARG A 16 -7.88 -3.41 -12.61
N ILE A 17 -6.80 -3.65 -11.85
CA ILE A 17 -5.47 -3.88 -12.45
C ILE A 17 -5.54 -5.07 -13.42
N SER A 18 -6.20 -6.17 -13.05
CA SER A 18 -6.36 -7.33 -13.93
C SER A 18 -7.21 -7.07 -15.18
N GLN A 19 -8.16 -6.12 -15.15
CA GLN A 19 -8.97 -5.63 -16.28
C GLN A 19 -8.17 -4.67 -17.18
N GLU A 20 -7.40 -3.74 -16.60
CA GLU A 20 -6.51 -2.81 -17.31
C GLU A 20 -5.40 -3.59 -18.04
N LEU A 21 -4.88 -4.66 -17.41
CA LEU A 21 -4.00 -5.66 -18.03
C LEU A 21 -4.71 -6.54 -19.10
N GLY A 22 -6.03 -6.42 -19.26
CA GLY A 22 -6.80 -7.20 -20.23
C GLY A 22 -6.56 -8.71 -20.14
N THR A 23 -6.37 -9.37 -21.29
CA THR A 23 -6.06 -10.82 -21.37
C THR A 23 -4.57 -11.15 -21.47
N GLY A 24 -3.69 -10.16 -21.69
CA GLY A 24 -2.28 -10.41 -21.99
C GLY A 24 -1.33 -9.23 -21.76
N GLY A 25 -1.81 -8.14 -21.15
CA GLY A 25 -0.98 -7.03 -20.71
C GLY A 25 -0.14 -7.39 -19.49
N VAL A 26 0.95 -6.66 -19.30
CA VAL A 26 1.96 -6.86 -18.26
C VAL A 26 2.06 -5.63 -17.37
N GLY A 27 2.10 -5.87 -16.06
CA GLY A 27 2.24 -4.86 -15.03
C GLY A 27 3.63 -4.87 -14.42
N TYR A 28 4.11 -3.71 -13.98
CA TYR A 28 5.42 -3.58 -13.38
C TYR A 28 5.43 -2.57 -12.23
N GLY A 29 6.21 -2.87 -11.20
CA GLY A 29 6.50 -1.94 -10.12
C GLY A 29 7.93 -2.11 -9.63
N VAL A 30 8.45 -1.06 -8.99
CA VAL A 30 9.77 -1.09 -8.34
C VAL A 30 9.58 -0.75 -6.87
N THR A 31 10.33 -1.43 -6.01
CA THR A 31 10.30 -1.30 -4.56
C THR A 31 11.74 -1.32 -4.03
N LEU A 32 12.02 -0.72 -2.87
CA LEU A 32 13.30 -0.99 -2.22
C LEU A 32 13.34 -2.46 -1.73
N PRO A 33 14.53 -3.03 -1.45
CA PRO A 33 14.62 -4.28 -0.70
C PRO A 33 13.92 -4.18 0.66
N PHE A 34 13.42 -5.30 1.19
CA PHE A 34 12.64 -5.33 2.44
C PHE A 34 13.45 -4.80 3.63
N GLU A 35 14.73 -5.14 3.67
CA GLU A 35 15.74 -4.68 4.61
C GLU A 35 16.04 -3.16 4.53
N ALA A 36 15.62 -2.50 3.45
CA ALA A 36 15.80 -1.06 3.19
C ALA A 36 14.48 -0.25 3.30
N GLY A 37 13.47 -0.80 3.96
CA GLY A 37 12.13 -0.20 4.09
C GLY A 37 11.14 -0.57 2.98
N GLY A 38 11.52 -1.45 2.07
CA GLY A 38 10.62 -2.05 1.08
C GLY A 38 9.50 -2.86 1.70
N PHE A 39 8.38 -2.98 0.98
CA PHE A 39 7.24 -3.77 1.42
C PHE A 39 6.81 -4.78 0.34
N PRO A 40 6.25 -5.94 0.73
CA PRO A 40 5.67 -6.89 -0.22
C PRO A 40 4.40 -6.29 -0.82
N LEU A 41 4.37 -6.12 -2.14
CA LEU A 41 3.14 -5.75 -2.84
C LEU A 41 2.15 -6.91 -2.74
N LEU A 42 1.00 -6.68 -2.11
CA LEU A 42 -0.06 -7.69 -1.92
C LEU A 42 -0.92 -7.87 -3.19
N LEU A 43 -0.27 -7.98 -4.35
CA LEU A 43 -0.88 -8.20 -5.65
C LEU A 43 -0.46 -9.58 -6.16
N HIS A 44 -1.42 -10.51 -6.24
CA HIS A 44 -1.21 -11.88 -6.66
C HIS A 44 -1.62 -12.11 -8.13
N ASP A 45 -1.24 -11.20 -9.03
CA ASP A 45 -1.40 -11.38 -10.48
C ASP A 45 -0.05 -11.82 -11.08
N PRO A 46 0.06 -13.00 -11.73
CA PRO A 46 1.32 -13.50 -12.29
C PRO A 46 1.86 -12.65 -13.45
N ARG A 47 1.06 -11.71 -13.97
CA ARG A 47 1.45 -10.74 -15.01
C ARG A 47 1.99 -9.44 -14.41
N PHE A 48 1.97 -9.28 -13.09
CA PHE A 48 2.50 -8.09 -12.42
C PHE A 48 3.83 -8.43 -11.75
N HIS A 49 4.92 -7.88 -12.27
CA HIS A 49 6.27 -8.10 -11.75
C HIS A 49 6.67 -6.95 -10.81
N VAL A 50 7.41 -7.27 -9.76
CA VAL A 50 7.93 -6.29 -8.80
C VAL A 50 9.43 -6.50 -8.64
N GLN A 51 10.22 -5.50 -9.03
CA GLN A 51 11.67 -5.49 -8.82
C GLN A 51 12.00 -4.86 -7.47
N ALA A 52 12.71 -5.58 -6.60
CA ALA A 52 13.19 -5.07 -5.33
C ALA A 52 14.67 -4.67 -5.44
N CYS A 53 14.97 -3.37 -5.51
CA CYS A 53 16.32 -2.86 -5.76
C CYS A 53 16.53 -1.42 -5.24
N ASN A 54 17.79 -0.97 -5.19
CA ASN A 54 18.08 0.42 -4.85
C ASN A 54 17.66 1.34 -6.01
N LEU A 55 16.47 1.92 -5.90
CA LEU A 55 15.86 2.83 -6.91
C LEU A 55 16.81 3.91 -7.44
N MET A 56 17.75 4.36 -6.62
CA MET A 56 18.69 5.45 -6.92
C MET A 56 19.97 4.99 -7.61
N GLU A 57 20.20 3.68 -7.74
CA GLU A 57 21.25 3.09 -8.58
C GLU A 57 20.79 2.92 -10.03
N LEU A 58 19.47 2.84 -10.26
CA LEU A 58 18.88 2.84 -11.60
C LEU A 58 19.04 4.22 -12.22
N LEU A 59 19.79 4.33 -13.32
CA LEU A 59 20.05 5.58 -14.02
C LEU A 59 19.11 5.77 -15.21
N SER A 60 18.64 4.70 -15.84
CA SER A 60 17.68 4.78 -16.95
C SER A 60 16.66 3.63 -16.93
N PRO A 61 15.56 3.71 -17.72
CA PRO A 61 14.58 2.63 -17.82
C PRO A 61 15.18 1.27 -18.22
N GLU A 62 16.29 1.27 -18.97
CA GLU A 62 17.01 0.06 -19.39
C GLU A 62 17.69 -0.72 -18.24
N ASP A 63 17.88 -0.09 -17.08
CA ASP A 63 18.39 -0.78 -15.88
C ASP A 63 17.34 -1.72 -15.25
N LEU A 64 16.06 -1.51 -15.56
CA LEU A 64 14.93 -2.29 -15.05
C LEU A 64 14.95 -3.73 -15.57
N GLU A 65 14.51 -4.67 -14.74
CA GLU A 65 14.50 -6.09 -15.10
C GLU A 65 13.43 -6.44 -16.16
N CYS A 66 12.35 -5.65 -16.30
CA CYS A 66 11.35 -5.88 -17.36
C CYS A 66 11.93 -5.83 -18.77
N VAL A 67 12.87 -4.91 -19.05
CA VAL A 67 13.54 -4.79 -20.36
C VAL A 67 14.28 -6.09 -20.71
N LYS A 68 14.88 -6.74 -19.70
CA LYS A 68 15.61 -8.02 -19.85
C LYS A 68 14.68 -9.20 -20.09
N LEU A 69 13.38 -9.07 -19.78
CA LEU A 69 12.34 -10.06 -20.08
C LEU A 69 11.77 -9.92 -21.51
N SER A 70 12.40 -9.11 -22.37
CA SER A 70 11.91 -8.79 -23.73
C SER A 70 10.53 -8.13 -23.74
N LEU A 71 10.21 -7.37 -22.69
CA LEU A 71 9.04 -6.51 -22.62
C LEU A 71 9.46 -5.11 -23.09
N ASP A 72 9.27 -4.82 -24.37
CA ASP A 72 9.64 -3.53 -24.97
C ASP A 72 8.99 -2.34 -24.23
N MET A 73 7.75 -2.52 -23.77
CA MET A 73 6.99 -1.61 -22.92
C MET A 73 6.00 -2.39 -22.03
N VAL A 74 5.50 -1.77 -20.96
CA VAL A 74 4.50 -2.36 -20.07
C VAL A 74 3.16 -1.64 -20.13
N ASP A 75 2.08 -2.35 -19.82
CA ASP A 75 0.70 -1.85 -19.83
C ASP A 75 0.37 -1.03 -18.59
N VAL A 76 0.86 -1.48 -17.44
CA VAL A 76 0.59 -0.88 -16.13
C VAL A 76 1.90 -0.65 -15.37
N ILE A 77 2.08 0.56 -14.83
CA ILE A 77 3.16 0.86 -13.87
C ILE A 77 2.54 1.20 -12.51
N MET A 78 3.16 0.72 -11.42
CA MET A 78 2.92 1.19 -10.06
C MET A 78 4.19 1.79 -9.43
N ALA A 79 4.09 3.05 -9.00
CA ALA A 79 5.09 3.75 -8.19
C ALA A 79 4.53 3.96 -6.78
N ASP A 80 5.09 3.28 -5.77
CA ASP A 80 4.60 3.40 -4.41
C ASP A 80 5.72 3.70 -3.42
N ALA A 81 6.23 4.92 -3.57
CA ALA A 81 7.31 5.51 -2.80
C ALA A 81 7.18 5.34 -1.28
N GLN A 82 8.34 5.20 -0.67
CA GLN A 82 8.49 4.40 0.54
C GLN A 82 8.97 5.25 1.71
N VAL A 83 8.39 4.99 2.87
CA VAL A 83 8.86 5.60 4.12
C VAL A 83 10.15 4.89 4.55
N THR A 84 11.28 5.38 4.06
CA THR A 84 12.59 5.04 4.62
C THR A 84 12.57 5.30 6.12
N SER A 85 13.09 4.36 6.91
CA SER A 85 13.02 4.49 8.35
C SER A 85 13.93 5.63 8.82
N ALA A 86 13.55 6.26 9.94
CA ALA A 86 14.36 7.34 10.51
C ALA A 86 15.76 6.86 10.98
N ALA A 87 15.99 5.55 11.12
CA ALA A 87 17.30 4.98 11.44
C ALA A 87 18.25 5.05 10.24
N GLU A 88 17.79 4.64 9.05
CA GLU A 88 18.57 4.63 7.81
C GLU A 88 18.99 6.03 7.36
N CYS A 89 18.15 7.04 7.64
CA CYS A 89 18.50 8.45 7.42
C CYS A 89 19.72 8.94 8.22
N ASN A 90 20.07 8.30 9.35
CA ASN A 90 21.17 8.76 10.23
C ASN A 90 22.53 8.15 9.88
N LEU A 91 22.59 6.85 9.52
CA LEU A 91 23.84 6.16 9.17
C LEU A 91 24.53 6.75 7.92
N MET A 92 23.79 7.49 7.09
CA MET A 92 24.26 7.96 5.79
C MET A 92 25.14 9.22 5.84
N TYR A 93 24.99 10.10 6.84
CA TYR A 93 25.62 11.44 6.84
C TYR A 93 27.16 11.40 6.87
N ALA A 94 27.74 10.32 7.43
CA ALA A 94 29.19 10.10 7.43
C ALA A 94 29.77 9.92 6.00
N GLY A 95 29.00 9.32 5.08
CA GLY A 95 29.44 9.03 3.71
C GLY A 95 29.43 10.24 2.78
N ILE A 96 28.52 11.20 2.96
CA ILE A 96 28.50 12.43 2.14
C ILE A 96 29.59 13.41 2.59
N LEU A 97 29.80 13.56 3.90
CA LEU A 97 30.86 14.42 4.45
C LEU A 97 32.26 13.96 4.05
N SER A 98 32.50 12.65 3.91
CA SER A 98 33.80 12.12 3.45
C SER A 98 34.10 12.42 1.98
N ARG A 99 33.10 12.87 1.19
CA ARG A 99 33.24 13.23 -0.23
C ARG A 99 33.32 14.75 -0.49
N GLY A 100 33.40 15.57 0.55
CA GLY A 100 33.71 17.00 0.44
C GLY A 100 32.64 17.88 -0.23
N ILE A 101 31.41 17.39 -0.41
CA ILE A 101 30.32 18.15 -1.03
C ILE A 101 29.73 19.12 0.00
N VAL A 102 30.16 20.39 -0.05
CA VAL A 102 29.64 21.47 0.79
C VAL A 102 28.37 22.06 0.15
N VAL A 103 27.21 21.82 0.76
CA VAL A 103 25.95 22.46 0.36
C VAL A 103 25.45 23.32 1.52
N ALA A 104 25.60 24.65 1.39
CA ALA A 104 25.21 25.60 2.44
C ALA A 104 23.69 25.57 2.71
N ASP A 105 22.87 25.42 1.66
CA ASP A 105 21.41 25.46 1.77
C ASP A 105 20.82 24.26 2.53
N LEU A 106 21.50 23.11 2.49
CA LEU A 106 21.15 21.93 3.30
C LEU A 106 21.38 22.17 4.80
N PHE A 107 22.30 23.07 5.17
CA PHE A 107 22.61 23.36 6.57
C PHE A 107 21.46 24.08 7.29
N PHE A 108 20.72 24.94 6.57
CA PHE A 108 19.58 25.67 7.12
C PHE A 108 18.43 24.72 7.48
N TYR A 109 17.97 23.90 6.52
CA TYR A 109 16.93 22.89 6.73
C TYR A 109 17.31 21.85 7.80
N TRP A 110 18.57 21.42 7.82
CA TRP A 110 19.08 20.49 8.84
C TRP A 110 19.02 21.06 10.26
N SER A 111 19.28 22.36 10.42
CA SER A 111 19.27 23.02 11.73
C SER A 111 17.89 22.98 12.42
N GLU A 112 16.81 23.16 11.65
CA GLU A 112 15.44 23.06 12.16
C GLU A 112 15.02 21.61 12.45
N ALA A 113 15.32 20.69 11.53
CA ALA A 113 15.02 19.27 11.71
C ALA A 113 15.72 18.71 12.97
N LYS A 114 16.98 19.08 13.19
CA LYS A 114 17.76 18.68 14.38
C LYS A 114 17.19 19.29 15.67
N ARG A 115 16.66 20.52 15.62
CA ARG A 115 15.97 21.17 16.75
C ARG A 115 14.64 20.46 17.09
N ARG A 116 13.86 20.03 16.08
CA ARG A 116 12.65 19.22 16.27
C ARG A 116 12.96 17.81 16.82
N ALA A 117 13.98 17.13 16.29
CA ALA A 117 14.39 15.81 16.75
C ALA A 117 14.94 15.82 18.19
N LYS A 118 15.66 16.88 18.60
CA LYS A 118 16.16 17.02 19.98
C LYS A 118 15.04 17.17 21.01
N ASN A 119 13.88 17.70 20.61
CA ASN A 119 12.68 17.77 21.45
C ASN A 119 11.90 16.43 21.53
N SER A 120 12.24 15.44 20.68
CA SER A 120 11.59 14.13 20.62
C SER A 120 12.39 13.03 21.34
N LYS A 121 13.71 13.18 21.49
CA LYS A 121 14.60 12.16 22.07
C LYS A 121 14.56 12.08 23.62
N ASN A 122 13.43 11.63 24.16
CA ASN A 122 13.30 11.07 25.51
C ASN A 122 13.01 9.55 25.49
N ALA A 123 13.48 8.84 24.45
CA ALA A 123 13.32 7.39 24.30
C ALA A 123 14.63 6.71 23.91
N LYS A 124 15.09 5.84 24.83
CA LYS A 124 16.09 4.75 24.76
C LYS A 124 17.16 4.76 23.65
N GLN A 125 18.41 4.74 24.12
CA GLN A 125 19.61 4.42 23.37
C GLN A 125 19.71 2.89 23.16
N GLY A 126 20.12 2.45 21.97
CA GLY A 126 20.34 1.06 21.59
C GLY A 126 21.56 0.95 20.66
N ASP A 127 22.16 -0.24 20.59
CA ASP A 127 23.48 -0.48 20.01
C ASP A 127 23.50 -0.37 18.46
N GLU A 128 24.51 0.29 17.88
CA GLU A 128 24.57 0.67 16.44
C GLU A 128 25.62 -0.14 15.63
N SER A 129 26.02 -1.33 16.10
CA SER A 129 27.29 -1.96 15.69
C SER A 129 27.28 -2.89 14.44
N GLU A 130 26.16 -3.19 13.77
CA GLU A 130 26.10 -4.33 12.81
C GLU A 130 25.59 -4.06 11.39
N LEU A 131 25.40 -2.80 10.96
CA LEU A 131 24.76 -2.45 9.67
C LEU A 131 25.71 -1.90 8.57
N ALA A 132 27.01 -2.17 8.66
CA ALA A 132 28.04 -1.57 7.78
C ALA A 132 28.11 -2.08 6.32
N GLY A 133 27.14 -2.89 5.86
CA GLY A 133 27.20 -3.60 4.57
C GLY A 133 26.32 -3.06 3.44
N ALA A 134 25.29 -2.27 3.72
CA ALA A 134 24.31 -1.84 2.71
C ALA A 134 24.61 -0.43 2.18
N ALA A 135 24.99 -0.32 0.90
CA ALA A 135 25.29 0.95 0.23
C ALA A 135 24.02 1.72 -0.19
N GLY A 136 23.14 2.04 0.77
CA GLY A 136 21.90 2.77 0.50
C GLY A 136 22.12 4.23 0.05
N VAL A 137 21.27 4.70 -0.87
CA VAL A 137 21.14 6.14 -1.14
C VAL A 137 20.05 6.71 -0.23
N GLY A 138 20.33 7.86 0.38
CA GLY A 138 19.42 8.55 1.28
C GLY A 138 19.36 10.05 1.02
N ALA A 139 18.45 10.72 1.72
CA ALA A 139 18.16 12.13 1.57
C ALA A 139 18.30 12.87 2.92
N ALA A 140 18.55 14.18 2.84
CA ALA A 140 18.78 15.01 4.03
C ALA A 140 17.58 15.13 5.00
N CYS A 141 16.39 14.72 4.55
CA CYS A 141 15.18 14.56 5.37
C CYS A 141 14.37 13.40 4.78
N ALA A 142 13.74 12.57 5.63
CA ALA A 142 12.93 11.44 5.20
C ALA A 142 11.82 11.85 4.20
N THR A 143 11.19 13.01 4.40
CA THR A 143 10.19 13.56 3.46
C THR A 143 10.78 13.85 2.09
N LEU A 144 12.00 14.41 2.03
CA LEU A 144 12.71 14.65 0.77
C LEU A 144 13.12 13.32 0.10
N GLY A 145 13.43 12.30 0.90
CA GLY A 145 13.72 10.95 0.43
C GLY A 145 12.54 10.29 -0.25
N ILE A 146 11.36 10.30 0.40
CA ILE A 146 10.11 9.82 -0.20
C ILE A 146 9.88 10.47 -1.56
N TRP A 147 10.01 11.80 -1.66
CA TRP A 147 9.84 12.54 -2.92
C TRP A 147 10.86 12.18 -3.99
N ALA A 148 12.15 12.11 -3.65
CA ALA A 148 13.20 11.73 -4.59
C ALA A 148 12.96 10.32 -5.15
N LEU A 149 12.54 9.38 -4.30
CA LEU A 149 12.15 8.03 -4.69
C LEU A 149 10.89 8.05 -5.57
N THR A 150 9.84 8.81 -5.21
CA THR A 150 8.64 8.93 -6.05
C THR A 150 8.99 9.44 -7.45
N PHE A 151 9.77 10.52 -7.55
CA PHE A 151 10.18 11.07 -8.85
C PHE A 151 11.04 10.10 -9.65
N GLN A 152 11.89 9.33 -8.98
CA GLN A 152 12.68 8.28 -9.62
C GLN A 152 11.79 7.16 -10.17
N GLU A 153 10.85 6.64 -9.37
CA GLU A 153 9.85 5.64 -9.79
C GLU A 153 8.97 6.16 -10.95
N ILE A 154 8.52 7.41 -10.90
CA ILE A 154 7.77 8.07 -11.98
C ILE A 154 8.60 8.12 -13.25
N ARG A 155 9.85 8.61 -13.20
CA ARG A 155 10.70 8.76 -14.38
C ARG A 155 10.96 7.40 -15.04
N LEU A 156 11.46 6.43 -14.26
CA LEU A 156 11.73 5.07 -14.73
C LEU A 156 10.45 4.40 -15.27
N GLY A 157 9.34 4.59 -14.58
CA GLY A 157 8.06 3.99 -14.93
C GLY A 157 7.46 4.55 -16.22
N LEU A 158 7.38 5.89 -16.36
CA LEU A 158 6.86 6.53 -17.57
C LEU A 158 7.75 6.23 -18.79
N GLY A 159 9.07 6.12 -18.61
CA GLY A 159 10.00 5.67 -19.65
C GLY A 159 9.69 4.27 -20.20
N MET A 160 9.13 3.37 -19.37
CA MET A 160 8.68 2.02 -19.77
C MET A 160 7.20 1.90 -20.17
N LEU A 161 6.38 2.91 -19.88
CA LEU A 161 4.93 2.80 -20.06
C LEU A 161 4.54 2.88 -21.55
N LYS A 162 3.74 1.93 -22.01
CA LYS A 162 3.25 1.88 -23.40
C LYS A 162 2.30 3.04 -23.69
N LYS A 163 2.16 3.41 -24.97
CA LYS A 163 1.09 4.33 -25.41
C LYS A 163 -0.29 3.78 -24.99
N GLY A 164 -1.08 4.61 -24.33
CA GLY A 164 -2.39 4.23 -23.78
C GLY A 164 -2.33 3.40 -22.50
N GLY A 165 -1.14 3.17 -21.92
CA GLY A 165 -0.97 2.47 -20.64
C GLY A 165 -1.47 3.28 -19.44
N THR A 166 -1.50 2.62 -18.29
CA THR A 166 -2.05 3.14 -17.03
C THR A 166 -0.96 3.23 -15.96
N PHE A 167 -0.87 4.38 -15.28
CA PHE A 167 0.07 4.66 -14.21
C PHE A 167 -0.67 4.82 -12.87
N PHE A 168 -0.17 4.14 -11.85
CA PHE A 168 -0.66 4.22 -10.48
C PHE A 168 0.45 4.79 -9.60
N PHE A 169 0.15 5.79 -8.77
CA PHE A 169 1.07 6.15 -7.69
C PHE A 169 0.38 6.53 -6.39
N ARG A 170 1.00 6.16 -5.26
CA ARG A 170 0.50 6.55 -3.94
C ARG A 170 0.96 7.97 -3.61
N PHE A 171 0.06 8.78 -3.08
CA PHE A 171 0.34 10.14 -2.67
C PHE A 171 -0.38 10.54 -1.37
N GLY A 172 0.18 11.46 -0.57
CA GLY A 172 -0.35 11.89 0.73
C GLY A 172 -0.77 13.36 0.79
N TRP A 173 -2.08 13.65 0.76
CA TRP A 173 -2.60 15.02 0.86
C TRP A 173 -3.15 15.31 2.26
N ARG A 174 -2.44 16.15 3.04
CA ARG A 174 -2.86 16.49 4.41
C ARG A 174 -3.90 17.61 4.45
N GLY A 175 -3.98 18.41 3.38
CA GLY A 175 -5.01 19.41 3.15
C GLY A 175 -4.52 20.83 3.46
N ARG A 176 -5.24 21.83 2.95
CA ARG A 176 -4.91 23.25 3.11
C ARG A 176 -4.94 23.65 4.59
N GLY A 177 -3.78 23.81 5.22
CA GLY A 177 -3.64 24.30 6.60
C GLY A 177 -2.18 24.57 6.99
N ASP A 178 -1.98 25.34 8.07
CA ASP A 178 -0.71 25.99 8.46
C ASP A 178 0.45 25.04 8.87
N GLN A 179 0.29 23.73 8.67
CA GLN A 179 1.26 22.68 9.04
C GLN A 179 1.85 21.95 7.82
N GLU A 180 1.39 22.25 6.61
CA GLU A 180 1.95 21.68 5.38
C GLU A 180 3.02 22.63 4.81
N GLU A 181 4.24 22.13 4.63
CA GLU A 181 5.38 22.96 4.20
C GLU A 181 5.17 23.41 2.73
N TYR A 182 5.39 24.70 2.43
CA TYR A 182 5.03 25.29 1.12
C TYR A 182 5.61 24.52 -0.08
N TRP A 183 6.88 24.12 0.01
CA TRP A 183 7.57 23.33 -1.01
C TRP A 183 6.91 21.96 -1.25
N TYR A 184 6.33 21.35 -0.21
CA TYR A 184 5.65 20.06 -0.30
C TYR A 184 4.39 20.22 -1.14
N ARG A 185 3.58 21.25 -0.84
CA ARG A 185 2.42 21.61 -1.65
C ARG A 185 2.81 21.88 -3.10
N GLU A 186 3.84 22.68 -3.32
CA GLU A 186 4.31 23.05 -4.66
C GLU A 186 4.77 21.84 -5.48
N ALA A 187 5.54 20.92 -4.90
CA ALA A 187 5.97 19.68 -5.55
C ALA A 187 4.78 18.82 -6.02
N ILE A 188 3.69 18.77 -5.24
CA ILE A 188 2.45 18.04 -5.59
C ILE A 188 1.76 18.66 -6.79
N MET A 189 1.58 19.99 -6.78
CA MET A 189 0.89 20.67 -7.87
C MET A 189 1.66 20.47 -9.19
N ARG A 190 3.00 20.53 -9.14
CA ARG A 190 3.86 20.30 -10.30
C ARG A 190 3.84 18.84 -10.76
N LEU A 191 3.87 17.86 -9.84
CA LEU A 191 3.73 16.43 -10.17
C LEU A 191 2.34 16.09 -10.76
N LEU A 192 1.25 16.58 -10.16
CA LEU A 192 -0.08 16.35 -10.72
C LEU A 192 -0.24 17.06 -12.07
N GLY A 193 0.41 18.22 -12.27
CA GLY A 193 0.49 18.89 -13.56
C GLY A 193 1.16 18.03 -14.63
N LEU A 194 2.32 17.43 -14.31
CA LEU A 194 3.02 16.47 -15.17
C LEU A 194 2.10 15.31 -15.59
N VAL A 195 1.44 14.69 -14.62
CA VAL A 195 0.55 13.54 -14.88
C VAL A 195 -0.66 13.97 -15.73
N ILE A 196 -1.25 15.12 -15.45
CA ILE A 196 -2.36 15.70 -16.24
C ILE A 196 -1.94 16.09 -17.67
N ALA A 197 -0.66 16.38 -17.91
CA ALA A 197 -0.15 16.71 -19.24
C ALA A 197 0.08 15.49 -20.14
N PHE A 198 0.29 14.29 -19.57
CA PHE A 198 0.63 13.08 -20.31
C PHE A 198 -0.40 11.95 -20.22
N PHE A 199 -1.56 12.17 -19.59
CA PHE A 199 -2.63 11.18 -19.49
C PHE A 199 -3.98 11.82 -19.78
N ASP A 200 -4.81 11.11 -20.55
CA ASP A 200 -6.16 11.55 -20.90
C ASP A 200 -7.04 11.65 -19.64
N GLU A 201 -7.05 10.56 -18.87
CA GLU A 201 -7.82 10.42 -17.64
C GLU A 201 -6.89 10.44 -16.42
N VAL A 202 -7.22 11.25 -15.42
CA VAL A 202 -6.51 11.29 -14.14
C VAL A 202 -7.55 11.43 -13.03
N PHE A 203 -7.63 10.46 -12.13
CA PHE A 203 -8.61 10.45 -11.05
C PHE A 203 -8.01 9.95 -9.72
N PRO A 204 -8.52 10.43 -8.57
CA PRO A 204 -8.09 9.96 -7.27
C PRO A 204 -8.83 8.68 -6.89
N PHE A 205 -8.08 7.66 -6.48
CA PHE A 205 -8.59 6.44 -5.89
C PHE A 205 -8.24 6.40 -4.41
N LYS A 206 -9.24 6.38 -3.51
CA LYS A 206 -9.01 6.10 -2.10
C LYS A 206 -9.49 4.70 -1.75
N SER A 207 -8.58 3.96 -1.13
CA SER A 207 -8.86 2.64 -0.58
C SER A 207 -9.77 2.75 0.66
N GLU A 208 -10.95 2.14 0.58
CA GLU A 208 -11.60 1.52 1.75
C GLU A 208 -10.74 0.34 2.27
N ILE A 209 -10.91 -0.14 3.51
CA ILE A 209 -9.94 -1.04 4.17
C ILE A 209 -8.61 -0.29 4.42
N TYR A 210 -7.60 -0.44 3.54
CA TYR A 210 -6.27 0.15 3.73
C TYR A 210 -6.31 1.68 3.64
N HIS A 211 -5.53 2.37 4.49
CA HIS A 211 -5.32 3.83 4.44
C HIS A 211 -6.58 4.73 4.46
N GLN A 212 -7.75 4.21 4.87
CA GLN A 212 -9.03 4.95 4.91
C GLN A 212 -8.99 6.32 5.61
N ALA A 213 -8.29 6.43 6.74
CA ALA A 213 -8.20 7.69 7.51
C ALA A 213 -6.90 8.45 7.25
N ASP A 214 -5.91 7.77 6.67
CA ASP A 214 -4.62 8.39 6.38
C ASP A 214 -4.84 9.48 5.32
N PRO A 215 -3.99 10.51 5.27
CA PRO A 215 -3.99 11.48 4.17
C PRO A 215 -3.66 10.84 2.81
N CYS A 216 -3.24 9.57 2.80
CA CYS A 216 -2.82 8.84 1.61
C CYS A 216 -3.99 8.38 0.72
N PHE A 217 -3.82 8.51 -0.58
CA PHE A 217 -4.68 8.01 -1.65
C PHE A 217 -3.78 7.59 -2.82
N TYR A 218 -4.34 6.95 -3.83
CA TYR A 218 -3.64 6.71 -5.09
C TYR A 218 -4.15 7.67 -6.14
N VAL A 219 -3.27 8.14 -7.01
CA VAL A 219 -3.65 8.73 -8.29
C VAL A 219 -3.59 7.62 -9.33
N VAL A 220 -4.67 7.49 -10.10
CA VAL A 220 -4.73 6.59 -11.25
C VAL A 220 -4.79 7.48 -12.49
N ALA A 221 -3.88 7.24 -13.42
CA ALA A 221 -3.76 7.99 -14.66
C ALA A 221 -3.78 7.00 -15.83
N ALA A 222 -4.71 7.14 -16.77
CA ALA A 222 -4.92 6.23 -17.89
C ALA A 222 -4.87 6.98 -19.23
N GLY A 223 -4.53 6.25 -20.31
CA GLY A 223 -4.37 6.86 -21.63
C GLY A 223 -3.03 7.59 -21.78
N PHE A 224 -1.90 6.91 -21.48
CA PHE A 224 -0.58 7.54 -21.56
C PHE A 224 -0.21 8.06 -22.97
N GLN A 225 0.06 9.35 -23.08
CA GLN A 225 0.41 10.07 -24.31
C GLN A 225 1.92 10.05 -24.59
N ARG A 226 2.43 8.85 -24.88
CA ARG A 226 3.85 8.55 -25.15
C ARG A 226 4.59 9.59 -26.01
N SER A 227 4.01 10.00 -27.13
CA SER A 227 4.64 10.97 -28.05
C SER A 227 4.81 12.37 -27.45
N GLY A 228 3.92 12.78 -26.55
CA GLY A 228 4.07 14.02 -25.80
C GLY A 228 5.22 13.93 -24.79
N TYR A 229 5.29 12.81 -24.06
CA TYR A 229 6.35 12.54 -23.08
C TYR A 229 7.73 12.50 -23.73
N GLU A 230 7.89 11.78 -24.84
CA GLU A 230 9.13 11.72 -25.62
C GLU A 230 9.54 13.10 -26.16
N SER A 231 8.57 13.89 -26.65
CA SER A 231 8.82 15.26 -27.12
C SER A 231 9.26 16.21 -26.00
N ALA A 232 8.82 15.97 -24.77
CA ALA A 232 9.26 16.73 -23.60
C ALA A 232 10.67 16.33 -23.12
N ALA A 233 11.21 15.21 -23.60
CA ALA A 233 12.56 14.71 -23.34
C ALA A 233 12.91 14.57 -21.84
N LEU A 234 11.93 14.18 -21.02
CA LEU A 234 12.07 14.17 -19.55
C LEU A 234 13.14 13.20 -19.04
N ASP A 235 13.45 12.14 -19.78
CA ASP A 235 14.52 11.19 -19.44
C ASP A 235 15.93 11.77 -19.62
N THR A 236 16.12 12.71 -20.55
CA THR A 236 17.43 13.31 -20.86
C THR A 236 17.66 14.64 -20.16
N ARG A 237 16.58 15.32 -19.71
CA ARG A 237 16.71 16.39 -18.73
C ARG A 237 17.34 15.80 -17.48
N SER A 238 18.41 16.42 -16.99
CA SER A 238 19.11 16.01 -15.78
C SER A 238 18.27 16.26 -14.52
N VAL A 239 17.17 15.51 -14.37
CA VAL A 239 16.44 15.29 -13.13
C VAL A 239 17.35 14.41 -12.25
N HIS A 240 18.45 15.01 -11.82
CA HIS A 240 19.30 14.44 -10.78
C HIS A 240 18.47 14.47 -9.51
N THR A 241 17.77 13.36 -9.25
CA THR A 241 16.88 13.11 -8.09
C THR A 241 17.58 13.31 -6.74
N ARG A 242 18.90 13.49 -6.73
CA ARG A 242 19.71 14.03 -5.62
C ARG A 242 19.34 15.45 -5.20
N PHE A 243 18.70 16.25 -6.07
CA PHE A 243 18.30 17.64 -5.82
C PHE A 243 16.81 17.85 -6.13
N LEU A 244 15.97 17.81 -5.09
CA LEU A 244 14.52 18.03 -5.22
C LEU A 244 14.19 19.36 -5.91
N GLN A 245 14.97 20.42 -5.65
CA GLN A 245 14.76 21.75 -6.25
C GLN A 245 14.81 21.70 -7.78
N GLY A 246 15.81 21.03 -8.37
CA GLY A 246 15.92 20.88 -9.82
C GLY A 246 14.80 20.01 -10.42
N CYS A 247 14.30 19.04 -9.65
CA CYS A 247 13.12 18.26 -10.02
C CYS A 247 11.88 19.16 -10.06
N ILE A 248 11.64 19.93 -8.99
CA ILE A 248 10.56 20.91 -8.87
C ILE A 248 10.62 21.92 -10.03
N GLU A 249 11.78 22.50 -10.32
CA GLU A 249 11.99 23.45 -11.43
C GLU A 249 11.70 22.84 -12.80
N THR A 250 12.19 21.63 -13.08
CA THR A 250 11.91 20.91 -14.33
C THR A 250 10.41 20.71 -14.57
N LEU A 251 9.63 20.53 -13.49
CA LEU A 251 8.19 20.29 -13.56
C LEU A 251 7.35 21.59 -13.64
N ALA A 252 7.97 22.77 -13.55
CA ALA A 252 7.27 24.05 -13.57
C ALA A 252 6.45 24.26 -14.86
N GLU A 253 6.94 23.75 -16.00
CA GLU A 253 6.29 23.93 -17.31
C GLU A 253 4.93 23.24 -17.41
N PHE A 254 4.66 22.23 -16.58
CA PHE A 254 3.38 21.51 -16.54
C PHE A 254 2.33 22.18 -15.65
N SER A 255 2.70 23.23 -14.90
CA SER A 255 1.80 24.02 -14.05
C SER A 255 1.08 25.15 -14.82
N THR A 256 0.36 24.77 -15.87
CA THR A 256 -0.52 25.67 -16.63
C THR A 256 -1.79 26.03 -15.82
N PRO A 257 -2.50 27.13 -16.15
CA PRO A 257 -3.79 27.44 -15.52
C PRO A 257 -4.85 26.34 -15.72
N ALA A 258 -4.82 25.64 -16.86
CA ALA A 258 -5.76 24.56 -17.15
C ALA A 258 -5.47 23.29 -16.34
N SER A 259 -4.20 22.90 -16.20
CA SER A 259 -3.82 21.80 -15.30
C SER A 259 -4.07 22.17 -13.84
N GLN A 260 -3.76 23.40 -13.42
CA GLN A 260 -4.07 23.91 -12.07
C GLN A 260 -5.56 23.73 -11.70
N GLN A 261 -6.49 24.06 -12.60
CA GLN A 261 -7.92 23.84 -12.36
C GLN A 261 -8.24 22.34 -12.17
N ARG A 262 -7.77 21.46 -13.09
CA ARG A 262 -7.97 20.00 -12.97
C ARG A 262 -7.38 19.43 -11.68
N ILE A 263 -6.26 19.98 -11.19
CA ILE A 263 -5.64 19.57 -9.92
C ILE A 263 -6.51 19.97 -8.73
N ASP A 264 -7.01 21.21 -8.67
CA ASP A 264 -7.89 21.63 -7.58
C ASP A 264 -9.18 20.79 -7.54
N GLU A 265 -9.79 20.47 -8.69
CA GLU A 265 -10.95 19.56 -8.78
C GLU A 265 -10.64 18.13 -8.27
N LEU A 266 -9.46 17.61 -8.58
CA LEU A 266 -8.96 16.32 -8.09
C LEU A 266 -8.75 16.34 -6.57
N LEU A 267 -8.08 17.36 -6.04
CA LEU A 267 -7.76 17.48 -4.61
C LEU A 267 -9.00 17.77 -3.75
N ASP A 268 -9.99 18.50 -4.28
CA ASP A 268 -11.31 18.63 -3.66
C ASP A 268 -12.04 17.28 -3.60
N THR A 269 -11.91 16.45 -4.64
CA THR A 269 -12.47 15.09 -4.66
C THR A 269 -11.81 14.21 -3.60
N VAL A 270 -10.47 14.22 -3.49
CA VAL A 270 -9.72 13.55 -2.42
C VAL A 270 -10.20 14.01 -1.03
N SER A 271 -10.39 15.32 -0.86
CA SER A 271 -10.80 15.94 0.40
C SER A 271 -12.21 15.50 0.80
N ARG A 272 -13.17 15.43 -0.14
CA ARG A 272 -14.52 14.89 0.09
C ARG A 272 -14.48 13.41 0.51
N VAL A 273 -13.73 12.57 -0.22
CA VAL A 273 -13.63 11.13 0.08
C VAL A 273 -12.95 10.89 1.44
N ARG A 274 -11.93 11.68 1.79
CA ARG A 274 -11.32 11.66 3.13
C ARG A 274 -12.29 12.09 4.23
N ALA A 275 -13.10 13.13 4.02
CA ALA A 275 -14.10 13.57 4.99
C ALA A 275 -15.16 12.50 5.26
N ILE A 276 -15.60 11.77 4.23
CA ILE A 276 -16.47 10.60 4.37
C ILE A 276 -15.78 9.53 5.22
N GLY A 277 -14.54 9.13 4.88
CA GLY A 277 -13.78 8.12 5.63
C GLY A 277 -13.57 8.46 7.11
N LEU A 278 -13.28 9.72 7.43
CA LEU A 278 -13.16 10.22 8.80
C LEU A 278 -14.51 10.17 9.54
N SER A 279 -15.60 10.58 8.89
CA SER A 279 -16.96 10.58 9.47
C SER A 279 -17.50 9.17 9.70
N SER A 280 -17.18 8.23 8.82
CA SER A 280 -17.47 6.80 9.01
C SER A 280 -16.70 6.23 10.20
N ARG A 281 -15.43 6.64 10.42
CA ARG A 281 -14.67 6.21 11.59
C ARG A 281 -15.13 6.83 12.90
N SER A 282 -15.44 8.13 12.95
CA SER A 282 -15.92 8.75 14.20
C SER A 282 -17.22 8.12 14.69
N THR A 283 -18.15 7.80 13.77
CA THR A 283 -19.39 7.07 14.07
C THR A 283 -19.12 5.68 14.69
N VAL A 284 -18.07 5.00 14.22
CA VAL A 284 -17.69 3.66 14.68
C VAL A 284 -16.91 3.71 16.01
N GLU A 285 -15.92 4.61 16.12
CA GLU A 285 -15.05 4.71 17.30
C GLU A 285 -15.75 5.37 18.50
N ALA A 286 -16.80 6.18 18.28
CA ALA A 286 -17.66 6.73 19.35
C ALA A 286 -18.61 5.71 19.99
N GLY A 287 -18.35 4.40 19.87
CA GLY A 287 -19.21 3.35 20.42
C GLY A 287 -20.51 3.15 19.65
N GLY A 288 -20.50 3.40 18.34
CA GLY A 288 -21.59 3.01 17.45
C GLY A 288 -21.94 1.54 17.69
N ARG A 289 -23.25 1.24 17.85
CA ARG A 289 -23.78 -0.07 18.27
C ARG A 289 -23.02 -1.23 17.62
N GLU A 290 -22.64 -2.23 18.41
CA GLU A 290 -21.95 -3.44 17.94
C GLU A 290 -22.60 -3.95 16.65
N SER A 291 -21.92 -3.77 15.51
CA SER A 291 -22.52 -4.15 14.23
C SER A 291 -22.51 -5.67 14.13
N PRO A 292 -23.69 -6.32 13.96
CA PRO A 292 -23.81 -7.75 13.75
C PRO A 292 -22.87 -8.28 12.66
N GLU A 293 -22.75 -7.51 11.58
CA GLU A 293 -22.03 -7.85 10.35
C GLU A 293 -20.51 -7.72 10.51
N ALA A 294 -20.05 -7.05 11.57
CA ALA A 294 -18.64 -6.98 11.95
C ALA A 294 -18.23 -8.09 12.93
N GLN A 295 -19.13 -9.04 13.23
CA GLN A 295 -18.84 -10.21 14.06
C GLN A 295 -18.54 -11.46 13.23
N LEU A 296 -17.42 -12.10 13.55
CA LEU A 296 -17.00 -13.37 13.00
C LEU A 296 -16.82 -14.38 14.15
N ILE A 297 -17.38 -15.57 13.99
CA ILE A 297 -17.34 -16.64 14.99
C ILE A 297 -16.60 -17.84 14.42
N ILE A 298 -15.64 -18.36 15.21
CA ILE A 298 -14.85 -19.55 14.88
C ILE A 298 -15.27 -20.69 15.81
N ARG A 299 -15.63 -21.85 15.23
CA ARG A 299 -16.10 -23.03 15.95
C ARG A 299 -15.59 -24.34 15.32
N PRO A 300 -15.04 -25.29 16.10
CA PRO A 300 -14.45 -25.11 17.43
C PRO A 300 -13.09 -24.39 17.32
N VAL A 301 -12.65 -23.74 18.40
CA VAL A 301 -11.30 -23.18 18.54
C VAL A 301 -10.38 -24.23 19.16
N PRO A 302 -9.30 -24.65 18.45
CA PRO A 302 -8.33 -25.61 18.99
C PRO A 302 -7.70 -25.16 20.30
N TYR A 303 -7.39 -26.09 21.19
CA TYR A 303 -6.79 -25.76 22.49
C TYR A 303 -5.47 -24.98 22.36
N HIS A 304 -4.65 -25.34 21.36
CA HIS A 304 -3.35 -24.69 21.06
C HIS A 304 -3.46 -23.30 20.40
N LEU A 305 -4.67 -22.90 19.96
CA LEU A 305 -4.90 -21.60 19.34
C LEU A 305 -5.26 -20.59 20.44
N THR A 306 -4.23 -19.90 20.96
CA THR A 306 -4.40 -18.87 21.97
C THR A 306 -5.12 -17.64 21.40
N MET A 307 -5.77 -16.85 22.27
CA MET A 307 -6.46 -15.63 21.84
C MET A 307 -5.50 -14.60 21.23
N GLN A 308 -4.24 -14.60 21.67
CA GLN A 308 -3.18 -13.78 21.08
C GLN A 308 -2.84 -14.25 19.66
N ARG A 309 -2.56 -15.54 19.44
CA ARG A 309 -2.32 -16.09 18.10
C ARG A 309 -3.50 -15.89 17.15
N LEU A 310 -4.72 -15.92 17.69
CA LEU A 310 -5.91 -15.61 16.91
C LEU A 310 -6.01 -14.13 16.56
N ARG A 311 -5.62 -13.20 17.46
CA ARG A 311 -5.50 -11.77 17.13
C ARG A 311 -4.46 -11.56 16.04
N GLU A 312 -3.23 -12.02 16.25
CA GLU A 312 -2.11 -11.88 15.31
C GLU A 312 -2.47 -12.33 13.88
N ARG A 313 -3.21 -13.43 13.75
CA ARG A 313 -3.68 -13.97 12.46
C ARG A 313 -4.88 -13.27 11.84
N MET A 314 -5.65 -12.51 12.60
CA MET A 314 -6.90 -11.90 12.14
C MET A 314 -6.79 -10.38 12.01
N GLU A 315 -5.83 -9.76 12.68
CA GLU A 315 -5.56 -8.30 12.67
C GLU A 315 -5.04 -7.83 11.30
N CYS A 316 -4.46 -8.73 10.49
CA CYS A 316 -4.10 -8.46 9.09
C CYS A 316 -5.32 -8.17 8.19
N TYR A 317 -6.52 -8.65 8.54
CA TYR A 317 -7.75 -8.32 7.81
C TYR A 317 -8.40 -7.01 8.28
N GLY A 318 -7.87 -6.41 9.35
CA GLY A 318 -8.26 -5.10 9.86
C GLY A 318 -8.36 -5.01 11.39
N LYS A 319 -8.50 -3.78 11.89
CA LYS A 319 -8.53 -3.47 13.34
C LYS A 319 -9.63 -4.27 14.05
N ILE A 320 -9.23 -5.05 15.06
CA ILE A 320 -10.11 -5.85 15.92
C ILE A 320 -10.46 -5.04 17.18
N ALA A 321 -11.75 -4.78 17.39
CA ALA A 321 -12.26 -4.10 18.58
C ALA A 321 -12.07 -4.98 19.83
N TYR A 322 -12.53 -6.23 19.78
CA TYR A 322 -12.28 -7.22 20.83
C TYR A 322 -12.34 -8.66 20.30
N ILE A 323 -11.80 -9.60 21.09
CA ILE A 323 -12.02 -11.03 20.89
C ILE A 323 -12.44 -11.66 22.22
N ARG A 324 -13.49 -12.48 22.19
CA ARG A 324 -14.01 -13.17 23.37
C ARG A 324 -14.05 -14.68 23.13
N ARG A 325 -13.37 -15.45 23.99
CA ARG A 325 -13.53 -16.91 24.05
C ARG A 325 -14.81 -17.24 24.80
N ARG A 326 -15.58 -18.22 24.32
CA ARG A 326 -16.71 -18.83 25.04
C ARG A 326 -16.41 -20.31 25.22
N SER A 327 -16.11 -20.73 26.45
CA SER A 327 -15.95 -22.14 26.79
C SER A 327 -17.32 -22.81 26.88
N HIS A 328 -17.45 -24.03 26.36
CA HIS A 328 -18.66 -24.83 26.54
C HIS A 328 -18.62 -25.58 27.88
N ALA A 329 -19.78 -25.78 28.52
CA ALA A 329 -19.87 -26.38 29.86
C ALA A 329 -19.59 -27.90 29.89
N VAL A 330 -19.68 -28.55 28.72
CA VAL A 330 -19.28 -29.94 28.48
C VAL A 330 -18.04 -29.89 27.58
N GLY A 331 -17.14 -30.89 27.66
CA GLY A 331 -15.79 -30.89 27.06
C GLY A 331 -15.65 -30.86 25.53
N VAL A 332 -16.55 -30.15 24.83
CA VAL A 332 -16.66 -30.01 23.37
C VAL A 332 -15.82 -28.84 22.81
N GLY A 333 -14.88 -28.32 23.59
CA GLY A 333 -13.99 -27.22 23.22
C GLY A 333 -14.53 -25.83 23.58
N ALA A 334 -14.18 -24.83 22.77
CA ALA A 334 -14.55 -23.43 22.96
C ALA A 334 -14.78 -22.73 21.62
N ASP A 335 -15.61 -21.70 21.61
CA ASP A 335 -15.77 -20.78 20.48
C ASP A 335 -14.90 -19.53 20.67
N ALA A 336 -14.58 -18.83 19.59
CA ALA A 336 -14.11 -17.45 19.62
C ALA A 336 -15.05 -16.56 18.81
N LEU A 337 -15.48 -15.45 19.41
CA LEU A 337 -16.15 -14.35 18.73
C LEU A 337 -15.15 -13.20 18.57
N ILE A 338 -14.91 -12.79 17.33
CA ILE A 338 -14.08 -11.66 16.94
C ILE A 338 -15.01 -10.53 16.51
N GLN A 339 -14.94 -9.40 17.20
CA GLN A 339 -15.61 -8.15 16.78
C GLN A 339 -14.57 -7.29 16.05
N PHE A 340 -14.73 -7.13 14.75
CA PHE A 340 -13.98 -6.14 13.99
C PHE A 340 -14.55 -4.74 14.21
N VAL A 341 -13.72 -3.73 13.96
CA VAL A 341 -14.13 -2.32 13.94
C VAL A 341 -15.04 -2.02 12.74
N GLN A 342 -14.94 -2.76 11.63
CA GLN A 342 -15.78 -2.56 10.43
C GLN A 342 -16.31 -3.90 9.87
N PRO A 343 -17.54 -3.93 9.32
CA PRO A 343 -18.08 -5.13 8.65
C PRO A 343 -17.22 -5.64 7.49
N ALA A 344 -16.59 -4.73 6.74
CA ALA A 344 -15.70 -5.08 5.62
C ALA A 344 -14.53 -5.98 6.06
N HIS A 345 -13.94 -5.74 7.24
CA HIS A 345 -12.87 -6.56 7.78
C HIS A 345 -13.36 -7.98 8.13
N ALA A 346 -14.55 -8.10 8.72
CA ALA A 346 -15.16 -9.40 9.04
C ALA A 346 -15.51 -10.20 7.79
N LYS A 347 -16.02 -9.53 6.75
CA LYS A 347 -16.29 -10.13 5.43
C LYS A 347 -15.01 -10.64 4.78
N MET A 348 -13.95 -9.83 4.72
CA MET A 348 -12.65 -10.23 4.16
C MET A 348 -12.05 -11.41 4.93
N ALA A 349 -12.08 -11.36 6.26
CA ALA A 349 -11.60 -12.44 7.11
C ALA A 349 -12.41 -13.75 6.94
N LEU A 350 -13.69 -13.67 6.57
CA LEU A 350 -14.50 -14.83 6.21
C LEU A 350 -14.14 -15.38 4.83
N GLU A 351 -13.97 -14.52 3.81
CA GLU A 351 -13.66 -14.92 2.44
C GLU A 351 -12.26 -15.57 2.33
N VAL A 352 -11.26 -15.01 3.01
CA VAL A 352 -9.92 -15.60 3.10
C VAL A 352 -9.90 -16.77 4.10
N GLY A 353 -10.56 -16.63 5.25
CA GLY A 353 -10.59 -17.68 6.28
C GLY A 353 -11.30 -18.97 5.86
N THR A 354 -12.24 -18.92 4.92
CA THR A 354 -12.90 -20.11 4.35
C THR A 354 -12.08 -20.81 3.27
N SER A 355 -11.08 -20.15 2.68
CA SER A 355 -10.14 -20.74 1.71
C SER A 355 -8.82 -21.18 2.37
N CYS A 356 -8.35 -20.47 3.39
CA CYS A 356 -7.18 -20.85 4.18
C CYS A 356 -7.49 -21.98 5.18
N LYS A 357 -7.01 -23.20 4.89
CA LYS A 357 -6.72 -24.19 5.95
C LYS A 357 -5.69 -23.56 6.91
N LEU A 358 -6.12 -23.05 8.07
CA LEU A 358 -5.22 -22.60 9.14
C LEU A 358 -4.39 -23.81 9.59
N GLY A 359 -3.15 -23.88 9.10
CA GLY A 359 -2.49 -25.11 8.61
C GLY A 359 -2.13 -26.24 9.57
N PHE A 360 -2.97 -26.56 10.55
CA PHE A 360 -2.77 -27.65 11.51
C PHE A 360 -4.01 -28.49 11.81
N ILE A 361 -5.22 -28.03 11.47
CA ILE A 361 -6.49 -28.77 11.66
C ILE A 361 -7.38 -28.57 10.43
N SER A 362 -7.94 -29.65 9.89
CA SER A 362 -8.85 -29.64 8.73
C SER A 362 -10.29 -29.21 9.07
N ASP A 363 -10.66 -29.22 10.36
CA ASP A 363 -12.04 -29.31 10.83
C ASP A 363 -12.45 -28.14 11.75
N PHE A 364 -12.29 -26.90 11.30
CA PHE A 364 -12.91 -25.74 11.96
C PHE A 364 -13.75 -24.92 10.97
N TRP A 365 -14.79 -24.27 11.49
CA TRP A 365 -15.76 -23.52 10.72
C TRP A 365 -15.67 -22.04 11.11
N ILE A 366 -15.63 -21.18 10.10
CA ILE A 366 -15.71 -19.73 10.26
C ILE A 366 -17.09 -19.29 9.74
N THR A 367 -17.84 -18.58 10.57
CA THR A 367 -19.17 -18.05 10.21
C THR A 367 -19.31 -16.59 10.61
N SER A 368 -19.84 -15.76 9.70
CA SER A 368 -20.35 -14.43 10.05
C SER A 368 -21.67 -14.56 10.80
N TRP A 369 -21.93 -13.66 11.75
CA TRP A 369 -23.28 -13.52 12.29
C TRP A 369 -24.13 -12.60 11.40
N SER A 370 -25.44 -12.84 11.35
CA SER A 370 -26.41 -12.01 10.61
C SER A 370 -27.67 -11.84 11.45
N PRO A 371 -28.19 -10.61 11.63
CA PRO A 371 -29.32 -10.32 12.51
C PRO A 371 -30.68 -10.53 11.82
N THR A 372 -30.72 -10.57 10.49
CA THR A 372 -31.97 -10.67 9.70
C THR A 372 -32.52 -12.09 9.60
N HIS A 373 -31.80 -13.08 10.15
CA HIS A 373 -32.32 -14.43 10.35
C HIS A 373 -31.92 -14.96 11.74
N ASP A 374 -32.92 -15.33 12.55
CA ASP A 374 -32.78 -16.26 13.69
C ASP A 374 -32.39 -17.70 13.25
N ARG A 375 -31.93 -17.86 12.01
CA ARG A 375 -31.34 -19.08 11.45
C ARG A 375 -30.03 -18.73 10.78
N LEU A 376 -28.94 -19.32 11.29
CA LEU A 376 -27.60 -19.26 10.72
C LEU A 376 -27.63 -19.57 9.21
N SER A 377 -27.11 -18.65 8.38
CA SER A 377 -26.95 -18.88 6.95
C SER A 377 -25.74 -19.80 6.66
N MET A 378 -25.89 -21.09 6.97
CA MET A 378 -24.90 -22.11 6.62
C MET A 378 -24.80 -22.30 5.11
N LYS A 379 -23.82 -21.64 4.46
CA LYS A 379 -23.34 -22.04 3.12
C LYS A 379 -22.48 -23.29 3.23
N CYS A 380 -23.12 -24.44 3.43
CA CYS A 380 -22.44 -25.73 3.50
C CYS A 380 -22.26 -26.34 2.10
N ARG A 381 -21.01 -26.53 1.65
CA ARG A 381 -20.68 -27.52 0.60
C ARG A 381 -20.25 -28.81 1.29
N SER A 382 -21.12 -29.81 1.35
CA SER A 382 -20.82 -31.05 2.07
C SER A 382 -19.73 -31.86 1.36
N TRP A 383 -18.69 -32.25 2.09
CA TRP A 383 -17.70 -33.25 1.68
C TRP A 383 -17.50 -34.30 2.79
N VAL A 384 -18.45 -35.23 2.91
CA VAL A 384 -18.27 -36.46 3.71
C VAL A 384 -18.94 -37.63 3.00
N ARG A 385 -18.17 -38.38 2.19
CA ARG A 385 -18.26 -39.84 1.95
C ARG A 385 -17.36 -40.26 0.79
N LEU A 386 -16.08 -40.51 1.07
CA LEU A 386 -15.41 -41.73 0.60
C LEU A 386 -14.09 -41.91 1.37
N TRP A 387 -14.07 -42.83 2.33
CA TRP A 387 -12.87 -43.61 2.68
C TRP A 387 -13.37 -44.91 3.31
N ARG A 388 -13.62 -45.92 2.46
CA ARG A 388 -13.73 -47.31 2.91
C ARG A 388 -12.31 -47.77 3.26
N GLY A 389 -12.16 -48.45 4.39
CA GLY A 389 -10.85 -48.91 4.83
C GLY A 389 -10.25 -49.92 3.85
N HIS A 390 -8.95 -49.76 3.57
CA HIS A 390 -8.08 -50.89 3.28
C HIS A 390 -7.34 -51.25 4.56
N ALA A 391 -7.73 -52.36 5.19
CA ALA A 391 -6.91 -52.99 6.21
C ALA A 391 -5.71 -53.63 5.50
N THR A 392 -4.49 -53.29 5.92
CA THR A 392 -3.29 -54.01 5.52
C THR A 392 -3.25 -55.36 6.22
N ALA A 393 -2.73 -56.37 5.51
CA ALA A 393 -2.71 -57.75 5.99
C ALA A 393 -1.84 -57.92 7.24
N GLY A 394 -2.36 -58.66 8.21
CA GLY A 394 -1.56 -59.24 9.29
C GLY A 394 -1.12 -60.65 8.90
N THR A 395 0.17 -60.83 8.65
CA THR A 395 0.81 -62.14 8.61
C THR A 395 1.16 -62.57 10.03
N HIS A 396 0.66 -63.73 10.47
CA HIS A 396 1.20 -64.44 11.61
C HIS A 396 1.32 -65.92 11.23
N ASP A 397 2.56 -66.39 11.14
CA ASP A 397 2.91 -67.81 11.30
C ASP A 397 3.01 -68.14 12.80
N LEU A 398 2.84 -69.43 13.10
CA LEU A 398 2.83 -70.10 14.42
C LEU A 398 1.54 -69.93 15.26
#